data_AF-G5HIL9-F1
#
_entry.id   AF-G5HIL9-F1
#
_cell.length_a   1.000
_cell.length_b   1.000
_cell.length_c   1.000
_cell.angle_alpha   90.00
_cell.angle_beta   90.00
_cell.angle_gamma   90.00
#
_symmetry.space_group_name_H-M   'P 1'
#
loop_
_entity.id
_entity.type
_entity.pdbx_description
1 polymer ?
#
loop_
_entity_poly.entity_id
_entity_poly.type
_entity_poly.pdbx_seq_one_letter_code
_entity_poly.pdbx_strand_id
1 'polypeptide(L)'
;MIKTKFTEMFGIEKPIVQGGMQHLGIADFASLVSNAGGMGTMNITCYPGIDEFREDIIKMKELTDKPFIVNISLVPDLTKGEEIFQYIDVCAREQVAAIEFAGASPVEFMPACKEAGIRIIHKSPNAKVAASMARKGADVITIAGYEVAGHPSLDGIGTFVIANKAAAVCGEYGVPVLAAGGVADGKGLAAALALGAQGVVMGTRFVATKECPISDNHKQWLLEHTEKDTVLVQKSIHNAARVANNLAAKLTLEMEARGTTLQELMTVISGKLSRQCYKNGNIDGGIYALGPAMGLIRDIKTVQELMDGMVDEAEAVINGLRSGIC
;
A
#
# COMPACT_ATOMS: atom_id res chain seq x y z
N MET A 1 21.16 10.83 -5.24
CA MET A 1 19.82 10.53 -5.80
C MET A 1 19.78 9.12 -6.37
N ILE A 2 18.90 8.27 -5.82
CA ILE A 2 18.68 6.90 -6.28
C ILE A 2 17.78 6.90 -7.53
N LYS A 3 18.36 6.68 -8.71
CA LYS A 3 17.60 6.53 -9.97
C LYS A 3 17.30 5.06 -10.25
N THR A 4 16.03 4.76 -10.50
CA THR A 4 15.53 3.42 -10.85
C THR A 4 14.62 3.52 -12.09
N LYS A 5 14.30 2.38 -12.70
CA LYS A 5 13.30 2.36 -13.80
C LYS A 5 11.96 2.95 -13.39
N PHE A 6 11.57 2.80 -12.12
CA PHE A 6 10.32 3.35 -11.60
C PHE A 6 10.39 4.88 -11.49
N THR A 7 11.48 5.43 -10.95
CA THR A 7 11.63 6.90 -10.87
C THR A 7 11.66 7.53 -12.25
N GLU A 8 12.34 6.89 -13.22
CA GLU A 8 12.39 7.37 -14.61
C GLU A 8 11.05 7.27 -15.32
N MET A 9 10.30 6.17 -15.10
CA MET A 9 8.99 5.95 -15.72
C MET A 9 7.96 7.03 -15.35
N PHE A 10 8.01 7.51 -14.11
CA PHE A 10 7.04 8.49 -13.59
C PHE A 10 7.61 9.90 -13.43
N GLY A 11 8.90 10.10 -13.64
CA GLY A 11 9.56 11.40 -13.42
C GLY A 11 9.53 11.84 -11.95
N ILE A 12 9.64 10.89 -11.01
CA ILE A 12 9.71 11.16 -9.56
C ILE A 12 11.16 11.07 -9.07
N GLU A 13 11.44 11.61 -7.88
CA GLU A 13 12.80 11.73 -7.34
C GLU A 13 13.19 10.56 -6.44
N LYS A 14 12.21 10.00 -5.73
CA LYS A 14 12.41 8.99 -4.69
C LYS A 14 11.64 7.71 -5.06
N PRO A 15 12.27 6.53 -5.06
CA PRO A 15 11.61 5.26 -5.40
C PRO A 15 10.75 4.74 -4.23
N ILE A 16 9.90 5.61 -3.67
CA ILE A 16 9.07 5.35 -2.49
C ILE A 16 7.63 5.71 -2.82
N VAL A 17 6.74 4.76 -2.58
CA VAL A 17 5.30 4.87 -2.84
C VAL A 17 4.54 4.73 -1.52
N GLN A 18 3.60 5.64 -1.27
CA GLN A 18 2.59 5.44 -0.24
C GLN A 18 1.56 4.45 -0.77
N GLY A 19 1.38 3.30 -0.13
CA GLY A 19 0.45 2.27 -0.59
C GLY A 19 -1.01 2.71 -0.47
N GLY A 20 -1.92 2.09 -1.24
CA GLY A 20 -3.36 2.34 -1.08
C GLY A 20 -3.85 2.01 0.32
N MET A 21 -4.17 3.03 1.12
CA MET A 21 -4.62 2.88 2.51
C MET A 21 -6.10 3.23 2.63
N GLN A 22 -6.94 2.23 2.86
CA GLN A 22 -8.36 2.46 3.13
C GLN A 22 -8.54 3.41 4.33
N HIS A 23 -9.48 4.34 4.20
CA HIS A 23 -9.80 5.45 5.13
C HIS A 23 -8.76 6.57 5.25
N LEU A 24 -7.52 6.38 4.78
CA LEU A 24 -6.41 7.33 4.98
C LEU A 24 -5.88 7.92 3.67
N GLY A 25 -5.98 7.19 2.56
CA GLY A 25 -5.49 7.59 1.24
C GLY A 25 -6.41 8.57 0.54
N ILE A 26 -6.42 9.82 1.03
CA ILE A 26 -7.15 10.97 0.47
C ILE A 26 -6.19 11.99 -0.14
N ALA A 27 -6.69 12.93 -0.95
CA ALA A 27 -5.88 13.91 -1.66
C ALA A 27 -4.93 14.71 -0.75
N ASP A 28 -5.43 15.17 0.41
CA ASP A 28 -4.63 15.94 1.38
C ASP A 28 -3.37 15.20 1.82
N PHE A 29 -3.46 13.89 2.00
CA PHE A 29 -2.33 13.10 2.47
C PHE A 29 -1.45 12.61 1.31
N ALA A 30 -2.07 12.14 0.23
CA ALA A 30 -1.34 11.66 -0.94
C ALA A 30 -0.51 12.77 -1.60
N SER A 31 -1.04 14.00 -1.71
CA SER A 31 -0.35 15.15 -2.31
C SER A 31 0.97 15.46 -1.61
N LEU A 32 1.03 15.32 -0.27
CA LEU A 32 2.25 15.54 0.51
C LEU A 32 3.36 14.55 0.15
N VAL A 33 2.99 13.28 -0.12
CA VAL A 33 3.96 12.25 -0.53
C VAL A 33 4.49 12.53 -1.94
N SER A 34 3.61 12.93 -2.86
CA SER A 34 3.99 13.33 -4.22
C SER A 34 4.85 14.60 -4.21
N ASN A 35 4.51 15.61 -3.41
CA ASN A 35 5.28 16.84 -3.23
C ASN A 35 6.65 16.59 -2.58
N ALA A 36 6.76 15.59 -1.71
CA ALA A 36 8.03 15.15 -1.12
C ALA A 36 8.92 14.35 -2.10
N GLY A 37 8.55 14.24 -3.38
CA GLY A 37 9.33 13.61 -4.44
C GLY A 37 9.10 12.11 -4.60
N GLY A 38 8.19 11.51 -3.85
CA GLY A 38 7.73 10.13 -4.04
C GLY A 38 6.46 10.03 -4.87
N MET A 39 5.68 8.98 -4.61
CA MET A 39 4.38 8.77 -5.24
C MET A 39 3.29 8.59 -4.19
N GLY A 40 2.39 9.57 -4.07
CA GLY A 40 1.17 9.47 -3.27
C GLY A 40 0.11 8.57 -3.90
N THR A 41 -0.74 7.97 -3.08
CA THR A 41 -1.83 7.11 -3.54
C THR A 41 -3.16 7.45 -2.89
N MET A 42 -4.12 7.88 -3.70
CA MET A 42 -5.53 7.98 -3.30
C MET A 42 -6.20 6.60 -3.37
N ASN A 43 -7.13 6.28 -2.48
CA ASN A 43 -7.82 5.00 -2.46
C ASN A 43 -9.34 5.20 -2.59
N ILE A 44 -9.95 4.59 -3.61
CA ILE A 44 -11.38 4.81 -3.92
C ILE A 44 -12.31 4.43 -2.76
N THR A 45 -11.91 3.51 -1.87
CA THR A 45 -12.71 3.08 -0.73
C THR A 45 -12.78 4.11 0.41
N CYS A 46 -12.09 5.25 0.27
CA CYS A 46 -12.20 6.37 1.20
C CYS A 46 -13.45 7.23 0.95
N TYR A 47 -14.09 7.08 -0.20
CA TYR A 47 -15.20 7.92 -0.65
C TYR A 47 -16.53 7.15 -0.63
N PRO A 48 -17.66 7.81 -0.32
CA PRO A 48 -18.99 7.19 -0.39
C PRO A 48 -19.38 6.77 -1.81
N GLY A 49 -18.93 7.51 -2.83
CA GLY A 49 -19.19 7.21 -4.23
C GLY A 49 -18.29 7.99 -5.18
N ILE A 50 -18.62 7.91 -6.47
CA ILE A 50 -17.82 8.45 -7.58
C ILE A 50 -17.74 9.98 -7.56
N ASP A 51 -18.81 10.67 -7.13
CA ASP A 51 -18.85 12.13 -7.12
C ASP A 51 -17.89 12.70 -6.07
N GLU A 52 -17.91 12.17 -4.84
CA GLU A 52 -16.96 12.60 -3.80
C GLU A 52 -15.51 12.23 -4.14
N PHE A 53 -15.31 11.09 -4.81
CA PHE A 53 -13.98 10.73 -5.32
C PHE A 53 -13.50 11.73 -6.38
N ARG A 54 -14.38 12.13 -7.31
CA ARG A 54 -14.05 13.09 -8.35
C ARG A 54 -13.71 14.46 -7.76
N GLU A 55 -14.49 14.93 -6.79
CA GLU A 55 -14.19 16.17 -6.06
C GLU A 55 -12.80 16.13 -5.42
N ASP A 56 -12.44 15.02 -4.76
CA ASP A 56 -11.13 14.91 -4.12
C ASP A 56 -9.99 14.74 -5.14
N ILE A 57 -10.24 14.13 -6.31
CA ILE A 57 -9.23 14.10 -7.40
C ILE A 57 -8.98 15.51 -7.93
N ILE A 58 -10.01 16.32 -8.13
CA ILE A 58 -9.85 17.72 -8.59
C ILE A 58 -9.01 18.47 -7.56
N LYS A 59 -9.32 18.31 -6.27
CA LYS A 59 -8.51 18.85 -5.18
C LYS A 59 -7.06 18.34 -5.19
N MET A 60 -6.83 17.05 -5.49
CA MET A 60 -5.48 16.51 -5.62
C MET A 60 -4.67 17.25 -6.68
N LYS A 61 -5.28 17.61 -7.82
CA LYS A 61 -4.65 18.41 -8.88
C LYS A 61 -4.38 19.86 -8.48
N GLU A 62 -5.14 20.41 -7.55
CA GLU A 62 -4.87 21.73 -6.96
C GLU A 62 -3.73 21.70 -5.93
N LEU A 63 -3.57 20.58 -5.22
CA LEU A 63 -2.55 20.41 -4.18
C LEU A 63 -1.17 20.01 -4.72
N THR A 64 -1.10 19.43 -5.93
CA THR A 64 0.17 19.00 -6.51
C THR A 64 0.15 18.89 -8.03
N ASP A 65 1.24 19.35 -8.65
CA ASP A 65 1.56 19.11 -10.06
C ASP A 65 2.36 17.81 -10.29
N LYS A 66 2.71 17.09 -9.19
CA LYS A 66 3.48 15.84 -9.23
C LYS A 66 2.57 14.64 -9.51
N PRO A 67 3.09 13.56 -10.10
CA PRO A 67 2.28 12.37 -10.38
C PRO A 67 1.78 11.70 -9.09
N PHE A 68 0.66 11.01 -9.19
CA PHE A 68 0.09 10.21 -8.11
C PHE A 68 -0.66 8.99 -8.65
N ILE A 69 -0.92 8.04 -7.77
CA ILE A 69 -1.62 6.79 -8.05
C ILE A 69 -3.05 6.86 -7.52
N VAL A 70 -3.99 6.20 -8.19
CA VAL A 70 -5.28 5.80 -7.62
C VAL A 70 -5.28 4.29 -7.38
N ASN A 71 -5.57 3.84 -6.15
CA ASN A 71 -5.71 2.44 -5.80
C ASN A 71 -7.17 1.98 -5.92
N ILE A 72 -7.38 0.88 -6.63
CA ILE A 72 -8.66 0.20 -6.81
C ILE A 72 -8.51 -1.24 -6.32
N SER A 73 -9.17 -1.57 -5.22
CA SER A 73 -9.20 -2.95 -4.69
C SER A 73 -10.41 -3.69 -5.26
N LEU A 74 -10.15 -4.72 -6.06
CA LEU A 74 -11.15 -5.58 -6.67
C LEU A 74 -11.47 -6.72 -5.71
N VAL A 75 -12.52 -6.53 -4.90
CA VAL A 75 -13.04 -7.55 -4.00
C VAL A 75 -14.10 -8.39 -4.75
N PRO A 76 -13.93 -9.72 -4.84
CA PRO A 76 -14.92 -10.60 -5.47
C PRO A 76 -16.32 -10.38 -4.88
N ASP A 77 -17.36 -10.48 -5.73
CA ASP A 77 -18.79 -10.37 -5.39
C ASP A 77 -19.28 -9.01 -4.83
N LEU A 78 -18.37 -8.12 -4.42
CA LEU A 78 -18.70 -6.76 -3.96
C LEU A 78 -18.39 -5.68 -5.00
N THR A 79 -17.44 -5.94 -5.90
CA THR A 79 -17.04 -4.97 -6.92
C THR A 79 -17.91 -5.09 -8.17
N LYS A 80 -18.61 -4.02 -8.52
CA LYS A 80 -19.38 -3.95 -9.78
C LYS A 80 -18.51 -3.38 -10.90
N GLY A 81 -18.35 -4.14 -11.99
CA GLY A 81 -17.47 -3.75 -13.10
C GLY A 81 -17.79 -2.39 -13.71
N GLU A 82 -19.08 -2.06 -13.87
CA GLU A 82 -19.53 -0.75 -14.38
C GLU A 82 -19.03 0.42 -13.53
N GLU A 83 -19.00 0.25 -12.20
CA GLU A 83 -18.51 1.29 -11.28
C GLU A 83 -17.00 1.52 -11.46
N ILE A 84 -16.23 0.45 -11.67
CA ILE A 84 -14.78 0.55 -11.92
C ILE A 84 -14.48 1.33 -13.20
N PHE A 85 -15.26 1.12 -14.27
CA PHE A 85 -15.10 1.92 -15.49
C PHE A 85 -15.36 3.42 -15.26
N GLN A 86 -16.29 3.78 -14.38
CA GLN A 86 -16.52 5.19 -14.01
C GLN A 86 -15.32 5.78 -13.27
N TYR A 87 -14.71 5.05 -12.33
CA TYR A 87 -13.48 5.49 -11.67
C TYR A 87 -12.33 5.68 -12.67
N ILE A 88 -12.20 4.78 -13.66
CA ILE A 88 -11.18 4.89 -14.72
C ILE A 88 -11.43 6.12 -15.59
N ASP A 89 -12.68 6.41 -15.98
CA ASP A 89 -13.04 7.61 -16.76
C ASP A 89 -12.72 8.90 -16.00
N VAL A 90 -13.02 8.97 -14.68
CA VAL A 90 -12.60 10.10 -13.84
C VAL A 90 -11.07 10.21 -13.82
N CYS A 91 -10.35 9.11 -13.60
CA CYS A 91 -8.88 9.10 -13.61
C CYS A 91 -8.30 9.58 -14.95
N ALA A 92 -8.94 9.21 -16.06
CA ALA A 92 -8.54 9.56 -17.41
C ALA A 92 -8.68 11.08 -17.66
N ARG A 93 -9.84 11.65 -17.29
CA ARG A 93 -10.14 13.08 -17.44
C ARG A 93 -9.17 13.95 -16.65
N GLU A 94 -8.79 13.51 -15.46
CA GLU A 94 -7.94 14.26 -14.53
C GLU A 94 -6.44 13.89 -14.65
N GLN A 95 -6.10 13.07 -15.66
CA GLN A 95 -4.74 12.68 -16.01
C GLN A 95 -3.95 12.04 -14.85
N VAL A 96 -4.58 11.08 -14.17
CA VAL A 96 -3.93 10.27 -13.13
C VAL A 96 -2.77 9.48 -13.75
N ALA A 97 -1.60 9.48 -13.10
CA ALA A 97 -0.40 8.88 -13.67
C ALA A 97 -0.49 7.34 -13.75
N ALA A 98 -1.09 6.71 -12.74
CA ALA A 98 -1.28 5.27 -12.71
C ALA A 98 -2.48 4.84 -11.86
N ILE A 99 -3.05 3.68 -12.20
CA ILE A 99 -3.99 2.96 -11.34
C ILE A 99 -3.31 1.71 -10.79
N GLU A 100 -3.32 1.55 -9.46
CA GLU A 100 -2.92 0.33 -8.78
C GLU A 100 -4.13 -0.56 -8.51
N PHE A 101 -4.21 -1.69 -9.20
CA PHE A 101 -5.20 -2.73 -8.93
C PHE A 101 -4.68 -3.72 -7.89
N ALA A 102 -5.53 -4.09 -6.94
CA ALA A 102 -5.27 -5.14 -5.94
C ALA A 102 -6.45 -6.11 -5.85
N GLY A 103 -6.22 -7.32 -5.34
CA GLY A 103 -7.26 -8.34 -5.19
C GLY A 103 -7.44 -9.18 -6.46
N ALA A 104 -8.66 -9.21 -7.00
CA ALA A 104 -8.97 -9.97 -8.20
C ALA A 104 -8.23 -9.45 -9.45
N SER A 105 -8.22 -10.27 -10.50
CA SER A 105 -7.52 -9.96 -11.76
C SER A 105 -8.17 -8.76 -12.49
N PRO A 106 -7.43 -7.68 -12.81
CA PRO A 106 -8.00 -6.48 -13.44
C PRO A 106 -8.08 -6.55 -14.97
N VAL A 107 -7.87 -7.72 -15.58
CA VAL A 107 -7.71 -7.89 -17.05
C VAL A 107 -8.83 -7.26 -17.86
N GLU A 108 -10.07 -7.28 -17.36
CA GLU A 108 -11.22 -6.64 -17.99
C GLU A 108 -11.07 -5.12 -18.11
N PHE A 109 -10.42 -4.48 -17.13
CA PHE A 109 -10.26 -3.02 -17.04
C PHE A 109 -8.98 -2.49 -17.69
N MET A 110 -7.99 -3.37 -17.91
CA MET A 110 -6.70 -2.99 -18.48
C MET A 110 -6.81 -2.31 -19.85
N PRO A 111 -7.67 -2.74 -20.80
CA PRO A 111 -7.84 -2.05 -22.07
C PRO A 111 -8.25 -0.58 -21.92
N ALA A 112 -9.23 -0.28 -21.05
CA ALA A 112 -9.69 1.09 -20.81
C ALA A 112 -8.58 1.97 -20.21
N CYS A 113 -7.79 1.43 -19.28
CA CYS A 113 -6.64 2.16 -18.73
C CYS A 113 -5.61 2.49 -19.82
N LYS A 114 -5.31 1.53 -20.70
CA LYS A 114 -4.34 1.71 -21.80
C LYS A 114 -4.84 2.73 -22.83
N GLU A 115 -6.12 2.68 -23.20
CA GLU A 115 -6.75 3.65 -24.10
C GLU A 115 -6.70 5.08 -23.53
N ALA A 116 -6.88 5.21 -22.21
CA ALA A 116 -6.76 6.47 -21.50
C ALA A 116 -5.30 6.93 -21.26
N GLY A 117 -4.29 6.14 -21.64
CA GLY A 117 -2.88 6.44 -21.37
C GLY A 117 -2.47 6.32 -19.90
N ILE A 118 -3.29 5.69 -19.05
CA ILE A 118 -3.01 5.49 -17.64
C ILE A 118 -2.15 4.24 -17.45
N ARG A 119 -1.04 4.37 -16.71
CA ARG A 119 -0.18 3.23 -16.37
C ARG A 119 -0.86 2.27 -15.41
N ILE A 120 -0.60 0.98 -15.56
CA ILE A 120 -1.21 -0.07 -14.75
C ILE A 120 -0.18 -0.62 -13.76
N ILE A 121 -0.47 -0.51 -12.48
CA ILE A 121 0.26 -1.18 -11.41
C ILE A 121 -0.58 -2.36 -10.91
N HIS A 122 -0.02 -3.55 -10.84
CA HIS A 122 -0.70 -4.70 -10.24
C HIS A 122 -0.05 -5.11 -8.92
N LYS A 123 -0.82 -5.07 -7.83
CA LYS A 123 -0.41 -5.60 -6.52
C LYS A 123 -0.54 -7.11 -6.50
N SER A 124 0.58 -7.80 -6.67
CA SER A 124 0.66 -9.24 -6.82
C SER A 124 0.98 -9.93 -5.49
N PRO A 125 0.29 -11.05 -5.16
CA PRO A 125 0.51 -11.80 -3.92
C PRO A 125 1.73 -12.74 -3.98
N ASN A 126 2.16 -13.13 -5.18
CA ASN A 126 3.29 -14.03 -5.38
C ASN A 126 3.90 -13.88 -6.79
N ALA A 127 5.07 -14.48 -6.99
CA ALA A 127 5.84 -14.36 -8.23
C ALA A 127 5.12 -14.95 -9.47
N LYS A 128 4.28 -15.99 -9.28
CA LYS A 128 3.52 -16.58 -10.39
C LYS A 128 2.48 -15.59 -10.94
N VAL A 129 1.73 -14.93 -10.06
CA VAL A 129 0.77 -13.89 -10.45
C VAL A 129 1.50 -12.68 -11.01
N ALA A 130 2.61 -12.26 -10.41
CA ALA A 130 3.44 -11.16 -10.88
C ALA A 130 3.92 -11.37 -12.33
N ALA A 131 4.48 -12.54 -12.65
CA ALA A 131 4.90 -12.87 -14.02
C ALA A 131 3.72 -12.90 -15.00
N SER A 132 2.57 -13.45 -14.57
CA SER A 132 1.35 -13.48 -15.38
C SER A 132 0.85 -12.06 -15.72
N MET A 133 0.84 -11.15 -14.75
CA MET A 133 0.40 -9.76 -14.94
C MET A 133 1.39 -8.93 -15.74
N ALA A 134 2.69 -9.11 -15.53
CA ALA A 134 3.73 -8.52 -16.37
C ALA A 134 3.53 -8.92 -17.85
N ARG A 135 3.36 -10.21 -18.14
CA ARG A 135 3.09 -10.71 -19.49
C ARG A 135 1.80 -10.17 -20.10
N LYS A 136 0.77 -9.93 -19.29
CA LYS A 136 -0.52 -9.35 -19.73
C LYS A 136 -0.44 -7.82 -19.91
N GLY A 137 0.71 -7.22 -19.60
CA GLY A 137 1.00 -5.81 -19.84
C GLY A 137 0.60 -4.89 -18.71
N ALA A 138 0.83 -5.30 -17.45
CA ALA A 138 1.00 -4.35 -16.36
C ALA A 138 2.34 -3.59 -16.55
N ASP A 139 2.35 -2.28 -16.29
CA ASP A 139 3.54 -1.43 -16.41
C ASP A 139 4.47 -1.55 -15.20
N VAL A 140 3.90 -1.84 -14.01
CA VAL A 140 4.65 -2.04 -12.76
C VAL A 140 3.99 -3.16 -11.96
N ILE A 141 4.79 -3.92 -11.23
CA ILE A 141 4.29 -4.87 -10.22
C ILE A 141 4.62 -4.36 -8.82
N THR A 142 3.61 -4.18 -7.97
CA THR A 142 3.83 -4.13 -6.51
C THR A 142 3.81 -5.57 -6.01
N ILE A 143 4.91 -6.11 -5.49
CA ILE A 143 4.92 -7.46 -4.91
C ILE A 143 4.75 -7.38 -3.39
N ALA A 144 3.64 -7.93 -2.88
CA ALA A 144 3.26 -7.88 -1.47
C ALA A 144 3.73 -9.13 -0.73
N GLY A 145 4.72 -8.99 0.13
CA GLY A 145 5.19 -10.08 0.99
C GLY A 145 4.29 -10.28 2.21
N TYR A 146 4.54 -11.34 2.96
CA TYR A 146 3.69 -11.73 4.09
C TYR A 146 3.58 -10.67 5.21
N GLU A 147 4.55 -9.76 5.29
CA GLU A 147 4.66 -8.69 6.28
C GLU A 147 3.76 -7.47 5.97
N VAL A 148 3.01 -7.45 4.87
CA VAL A 148 2.10 -6.32 4.59
C VAL A 148 0.99 -6.21 5.65
N ALA A 149 0.61 -4.97 5.95
CA ALA A 149 -0.66 -4.67 6.61
C ALA A 149 -1.84 -4.94 5.65
N GLY A 150 -3.03 -5.21 6.16
CA GLY A 150 -4.18 -5.52 5.31
C GLY A 150 -4.09 -6.97 4.82
N HIS A 151 -4.29 -7.25 3.54
CA HIS A 151 -4.52 -8.63 3.07
C HIS A 151 -3.25 -9.27 2.46
N PRO A 152 -2.42 -10.03 3.22
CA PRO A 152 -1.29 -10.75 2.66
C PRO A 152 -1.72 -12.03 1.93
N SER A 153 -0.84 -12.55 1.07
CA SER A 153 -0.99 -13.92 0.58
C SER A 153 -0.94 -14.92 1.74
N LEU A 154 -1.80 -15.94 1.68
CA LEU A 154 -1.76 -17.07 2.61
C LEU A 154 -0.63 -18.06 2.32
N ASP A 155 0.15 -17.84 1.24
CA ASP A 155 1.37 -18.60 0.95
C ASP A 155 2.44 -18.46 2.05
N GLY A 156 2.35 -17.42 2.90
CA GLY A 156 3.24 -17.26 4.06
C GLY A 156 4.67 -16.81 3.73
N ILE A 157 4.93 -16.39 2.50
CA ILE A 157 6.30 -16.08 2.03
C ILE A 157 6.64 -14.61 2.29
N GLY A 158 7.74 -14.38 3.02
CA GLY A 158 8.22 -13.05 3.38
C GLY A 158 8.79 -12.24 2.21
N THR A 159 8.87 -10.92 2.41
CA THR A 159 9.21 -9.93 1.39
C THR A 159 10.60 -10.16 0.79
N PHE A 160 11.58 -10.58 1.59
CA PHE A 160 12.95 -10.82 1.12
C PHE A 160 13.01 -11.87 -0.01
N VAL A 161 12.18 -12.92 0.09
CA VAL A 161 12.14 -14.01 -0.90
C VAL A 161 11.30 -13.61 -2.12
N ILE A 162 10.08 -13.12 -1.88
CA ILE A 162 9.14 -12.80 -2.98
C ILE A 162 9.59 -11.59 -3.79
N ALA A 163 10.23 -10.58 -3.19
CA ALA A 163 10.74 -9.42 -3.93
C ALA A 163 11.85 -9.84 -4.91
N ASN A 164 12.80 -10.65 -4.45
CA ASN A 164 13.87 -11.18 -5.31
C ASN A 164 13.30 -12.00 -6.46
N LYS A 165 12.44 -12.97 -6.14
CA LYS A 165 11.87 -13.85 -7.17
C LYS A 165 11.00 -13.08 -8.17
N ALA A 166 10.19 -12.13 -7.70
CA ALA A 166 9.34 -11.31 -8.56
C ALA A 166 10.19 -10.40 -9.46
N ALA A 167 11.22 -9.74 -8.93
CA ALA A 167 12.13 -8.90 -9.72
C ALA A 167 12.76 -9.68 -10.88
N ALA A 168 13.22 -10.92 -10.63
CA ALA A 168 13.77 -11.78 -11.66
C ALA A 168 12.74 -12.12 -12.77
N VAL A 169 11.57 -12.63 -12.40
CA VAL A 169 10.58 -13.12 -13.40
C VAL A 169 9.86 -11.98 -14.14
N CYS A 170 9.64 -10.83 -13.50
CA CYS A 170 9.05 -9.66 -14.16
C CYS A 170 10.08 -8.94 -15.05
N GLY A 171 11.37 -9.04 -14.69
CA GLY A 171 12.48 -8.52 -15.49
C GLY A 171 12.57 -9.11 -16.90
N GLU A 172 12.13 -10.37 -17.09
CA GLU A 172 12.03 -11.01 -18.42
C GLU A 172 11.09 -10.26 -19.38
N TYR A 173 10.16 -9.47 -18.84
CA TYR A 173 9.22 -8.62 -19.59
C TYR A 173 9.57 -7.13 -19.52
N GLY A 174 10.71 -6.77 -18.90
CA GLY A 174 11.13 -5.39 -18.70
C GLY A 174 10.32 -4.61 -17.65
N VAL A 175 9.43 -5.28 -16.91
CA VAL A 175 8.49 -4.65 -15.97
C VAL A 175 9.16 -4.43 -14.60
N PRO A 176 9.27 -3.18 -14.09
CA PRO A 176 9.82 -2.90 -12.77
C PRO A 176 8.92 -3.46 -11.65
N VAL A 177 9.57 -3.86 -10.54
CA VAL A 177 8.91 -4.39 -9.35
C VAL A 177 9.13 -3.45 -8.17
N LEU A 178 8.08 -3.13 -7.41
CA LEU A 178 8.16 -2.44 -6.12
C LEU A 178 7.95 -3.46 -4.99
N ALA A 179 8.82 -3.47 -3.99
CA ALA A 179 8.67 -4.34 -2.83
C ALA A 179 7.71 -3.74 -1.80
N ALA A 180 6.73 -4.51 -1.33
CA ALA A 180 5.77 -4.09 -0.32
C ALA A 180 5.72 -5.08 0.85
N GLY A 181 5.73 -4.55 2.08
CA GLY A 181 5.75 -5.34 3.31
C GLY A 181 7.10 -5.28 4.02
N GLY A 182 7.10 -5.04 5.33
CA GLY A 182 8.32 -5.06 6.14
C GLY A 182 9.27 -3.84 6.03
N VAL A 183 9.06 -2.94 5.07
CA VAL A 183 9.92 -1.75 4.89
C VAL A 183 9.41 -0.56 5.72
N ALA A 184 10.30 0.06 6.48
CA ALA A 184 10.01 1.27 7.27
C ALA A 184 11.13 2.33 7.28
N ASP A 185 12.32 2.03 6.76
CA ASP A 185 13.49 2.90 6.83
C ASP A 185 14.36 2.79 5.56
N GLY A 186 15.48 3.52 5.51
CA GLY A 186 16.39 3.52 4.38
C GLY A 186 17.13 2.20 4.19
N LYS A 187 17.36 1.43 5.27
CA LYS A 187 17.92 0.08 5.19
C LYS A 187 17.00 -0.86 4.44
N GLY A 188 15.69 -0.81 4.74
CA GLY A 188 14.68 -1.57 4.01
C GLY A 188 14.61 -1.19 2.53
N LEU A 189 14.73 0.11 2.22
CA LEU A 189 14.83 0.58 0.83
C LEU A 189 16.09 0.03 0.13
N ALA A 190 17.27 0.18 0.74
CA ALA A 190 18.52 -0.35 0.19
C ALA A 190 18.46 -1.87 -0.03
N ALA A 191 17.89 -2.62 0.92
CA ALA A 191 17.69 -4.06 0.79
C ALA A 191 16.76 -4.41 -0.38
N ALA A 192 15.63 -3.71 -0.53
CA ALA A 192 14.72 -3.93 -1.65
C ALA A 192 15.41 -3.69 -3.01
N LEU A 193 16.19 -2.62 -3.12
CA LEU A 193 16.97 -2.31 -4.32
C LEU A 193 18.01 -3.40 -4.61
N ALA A 194 18.70 -3.89 -3.58
CA ALA A 194 19.67 -4.99 -3.71
C ALA A 194 19.01 -6.31 -4.16
N LEU A 195 17.75 -6.55 -3.81
CA LEU A 195 16.97 -7.70 -4.27
C LEU A 195 16.46 -7.54 -5.72
N GLY A 196 16.73 -6.41 -6.37
CA GLY A 196 16.32 -6.11 -7.75
C GLY A 196 15.02 -5.33 -7.88
N ALA A 197 14.34 -5.00 -6.77
CA ALA A 197 13.21 -4.08 -6.82
C ALA A 197 13.67 -2.68 -7.26
N GLN A 198 12.74 -1.90 -7.80
CA GLN A 198 12.95 -0.55 -8.32
C GLN A 198 12.37 0.51 -7.37
N GLY A 199 12.02 0.10 -6.15
CA GLY A 199 11.46 0.94 -5.11
C GLY A 199 10.65 0.14 -4.10
N VAL A 200 10.01 0.85 -3.19
CA VAL A 200 9.24 0.26 -2.09
C VAL A 200 7.85 0.88 -1.98
N VAL A 201 6.89 0.09 -1.53
CA VAL A 201 5.55 0.55 -1.14
C VAL A 201 5.38 0.37 0.36
N MET A 202 5.03 1.45 1.06
CA MET A 202 4.85 1.43 2.51
C MET A 202 3.42 1.87 2.89
N GLY A 203 2.90 1.28 3.96
CA GLY A 203 1.65 1.71 4.60
C GLY A 203 1.90 2.11 6.05
N THR A 204 2.24 1.13 6.89
CA THR A 204 2.56 1.31 8.33
C THR A 204 3.50 2.49 8.62
N ARG A 205 4.55 2.69 7.83
CA ARG A 205 5.49 3.82 8.02
C ARG A 205 4.85 5.18 7.79
N PHE A 206 3.94 5.29 6.82
CA PHE A 206 3.19 6.52 6.56
C PHE A 206 2.12 6.78 7.63
N VAL A 207 1.59 5.75 8.28
CA VAL A 207 0.72 5.92 9.46
C VAL A 207 1.44 6.70 10.57
N ALA A 208 2.73 6.42 10.79
CA ALA A 208 3.59 7.15 11.70
C ALA A 208 4.18 8.45 11.08
N THR A 209 3.33 9.27 10.48
CA THR A 209 3.66 10.64 10.04
C THR A 209 2.72 11.66 10.68
N LYS A 210 3.16 12.90 10.80
CA LYS A 210 2.37 13.98 11.39
C LYS A 210 1.08 14.20 10.60
N GLU A 211 1.17 14.11 9.28
CA GLU A 211 0.12 14.46 8.32
C GLU A 211 -0.86 13.33 8.04
N CYS A 212 -0.57 12.10 8.46
CA CYS A 212 -1.52 10.99 8.33
C CYS A 212 -2.82 11.31 9.08
N PRO A 213 -4.00 11.25 8.42
CA PRO A 213 -5.29 11.65 8.99
C PRO A 213 -5.90 10.54 9.87
N ILE A 214 -5.07 9.92 10.71
CA ILE A 214 -5.46 8.98 11.75
C ILE A 214 -5.22 9.64 13.11
N SER A 215 -6.05 9.31 14.11
CA SER A 215 -5.91 9.88 15.45
C SER A 215 -4.51 9.61 16.04
N ASP A 216 -4.03 10.52 16.88
CA ASP A 216 -2.74 10.37 17.54
C ASP A 216 -2.66 9.12 18.43
N ASN A 217 -3.78 8.67 19.01
CA ASN A 217 -3.82 7.41 19.77
C ASN A 217 -3.32 6.22 18.94
N HIS A 218 -3.67 6.15 17.65
CA HIS A 218 -3.23 5.03 16.78
C HIS A 218 -1.73 5.13 16.49
N LYS A 219 -1.22 6.35 16.31
CA LYS A 219 0.21 6.61 16.12
C LYS A 219 0.99 6.26 17.39
N GLN A 220 0.48 6.61 18.57
CA GLN A 220 1.11 6.25 19.85
C GLN A 220 1.07 4.75 20.11
N TRP A 221 -0.07 4.09 19.87
CA TRP A 221 -0.16 2.64 19.98
C TRP A 221 0.91 1.95 19.13
N LEU A 222 1.11 2.39 17.89
CA LEU A 222 2.17 1.89 17.01
C LEU A 222 3.56 2.01 17.64
N LEU A 223 3.88 3.16 18.26
CA LEU A 223 5.19 3.41 18.89
C LEU A 223 5.42 2.62 20.19
N GLU A 224 4.34 2.33 20.92
CA GLU A 224 4.37 1.63 22.21
C GLU A 224 4.44 0.10 22.05
N HIS A 225 4.28 -0.41 20.83
CA HIS A 225 4.23 -1.85 20.53
C HIS A 225 5.39 -2.32 19.64
N THR A 226 5.50 -3.64 19.49
CA THR A 226 6.62 -4.32 18.81
C THR A 226 6.16 -5.05 17.56
N GLU A 227 7.08 -5.55 16.75
CA GLU A 227 6.78 -6.33 15.55
C GLU A 227 5.87 -7.56 15.79
N LYS A 228 5.79 -8.02 17.05
CA LYS A 228 5.00 -9.19 17.49
C LYS A 228 3.53 -8.87 17.70
N ASP A 229 3.16 -7.59 17.82
CA ASP A 229 1.82 -7.17 18.20
C ASP A 229 0.90 -7.00 16.98
N THR A 230 1.08 -7.84 15.96
CA THR A 230 0.16 -7.97 14.82
C THR A 230 -0.35 -9.40 14.70
N VAL A 231 -1.56 -9.57 14.21
CA VAL A 231 -2.20 -10.89 14.04
C VAL A 231 -2.97 -10.95 12.72
N LEU A 232 -3.19 -12.16 12.21
CA LEU A 232 -4.06 -12.41 11.06
C LEU A 232 -5.45 -12.83 11.52
N VAL A 233 -6.45 -12.04 11.15
CA VAL A 233 -7.88 -12.30 11.37
C VAL A 233 -8.59 -12.60 10.05
N GLN A 234 -9.88 -12.94 10.08
CA GLN A 234 -10.76 -13.11 8.91
C GLN A 234 -10.35 -14.26 7.96
N LYS A 235 -9.61 -15.24 8.48
CA LYS A 235 -9.24 -16.45 7.74
C LYS A 235 -10.45 -17.35 7.48
N SER A 236 -11.40 -17.39 8.42
CA SER A 236 -12.60 -18.23 8.32
C SER A 236 -13.52 -17.83 7.17
N ILE A 237 -13.44 -16.58 6.73
CA ILE A 237 -14.21 -16.02 5.61
C ILE A 237 -13.36 -15.81 4.35
N HIS A 238 -12.18 -16.45 4.27
CA HIS A 238 -11.26 -16.36 3.14
C HIS A 238 -10.81 -14.93 2.78
N ASN A 239 -10.82 -14.01 3.76
CA ASN A 239 -10.43 -12.62 3.57
C ASN A 239 -9.36 -12.21 4.61
N ALA A 240 -8.31 -13.03 4.73
CA ALA A 240 -7.33 -12.86 5.79
C ALA A 240 -6.71 -11.45 5.79
N ALA A 241 -6.70 -10.81 6.96
CA ALA A 241 -6.17 -9.45 7.13
C ALA A 241 -5.20 -9.39 8.32
N ARG A 242 -4.04 -8.78 8.12
CA ARG A 242 -3.03 -8.44 9.12
C ARG A 242 -3.34 -7.10 9.76
N VAL A 243 -3.52 -7.15 11.07
CA VAL A 243 -4.04 -6.06 11.89
C VAL A 243 -3.26 -5.98 13.20
N ALA A 244 -3.34 -4.86 13.89
CA ALA A 244 -2.88 -4.72 15.27
C ALA A 244 -3.56 -5.77 16.17
N ASN A 245 -2.83 -6.35 17.12
CA ASN A 245 -3.36 -7.32 18.08
C ASN A 245 -4.12 -6.65 19.25
N ASN A 246 -5.09 -5.80 18.90
CA ASN A 246 -5.96 -5.07 19.82
C ASN A 246 -7.17 -5.91 20.26
N LEU A 247 -8.07 -5.34 21.08
CA LEU A 247 -9.26 -6.05 21.55
C LEU A 247 -10.19 -6.49 20.40
N ALA A 248 -10.40 -5.64 19.38
CA ALA A 248 -11.21 -5.99 18.21
C ALA A 248 -10.66 -7.20 17.46
N ALA A 249 -9.34 -7.29 17.29
CA ALA A 249 -8.70 -8.44 16.65
C ALA A 249 -8.86 -9.72 17.50
N LYS A 250 -8.68 -9.63 18.82
CA LYS A 250 -8.89 -10.76 19.74
C LYS A 250 -10.32 -11.27 19.69
N LEU A 251 -11.30 -10.36 19.77
CA LEU A 251 -12.72 -10.69 19.67
C LEU A 251 -13.04 -11.34 18.32
N THR A 252 -12.46 -10.83 17.23
CA THR A 252 -12.61 -11.42 15.89
C THR A 252 -12.13 -12.87 15.88
N LEU A 253 -10.93 -13.16 16.41
CA LEU A 253 -10.38 -14.52 16.48
C LEU A 253 -11.26 -15.46 17.32
N GLU A 254 -11.80 -14.98 18.44
CA GLU A 254 -12.73 -15.74 19.28
C GLU A 254 -14.06 -16.05 18.57
N MET A 255 -14.55 -15.12 17.76
CA MET A 255 -15.73 -15.33 16.91
C MET A 255 -15.45 -16.35 15.80
N GLU A 256 -14.31 -16.22 15.11
CA GLU A 256 -13.89 -17.18 14.09
C GLU A 256 -13.73 -18.61 14.66
N ALA A 257 -13.13 -18.74 15.85
CA ALA A 257 -12.96 -20.03 16.52
C ALA A 257 -14.29 -20.71 16.89
N ARG A 258 -15.36 -19.92 17.10
CA ARG A 258 -16.72 -20.41 17.33
C ARG A 258 -17.47 -20.74 16.04
N GLY A 259 -16.91 -20.44 14.87
CA GLY A 259 -17.57 -20.64 13.58
C GLY A 259 -18.73 -19.67 13.33
N THR A 260 -18.65 -18.44 13.85
CA THR A 260 -19.69 -17.42 13.65
C THR A 260 -19.90 -17.09 12.18
N THR A 261 -21.10 -16.66 11.85
CA THR A 261 -21.48 -16.18 10.51
C THR A 261 -20.77 -14.89 10.12
N LEU A 262 -20.71 -14.59 8.82
CA LEU A 262 -20.22 -13.30 8.33
C LEU A 262 -20.99 -12.12 8.94
N GLN A 263 -22.32 -12.24 9.07
CA GLN A 263 -23.16 -11.19 9.65
C GLN A 263 -22.75 -10.85 11.09
N GLU A 264 -22.43 -11.86 11.90
CA GLU A 264 -21.94 -11.67 13.26
C GLU A 264 -20.56 -11.01 13.24
N LEU A 265 -19.62 -11.52 12.43
CA LEU A 265 -18.27 -10.94 12.31
C LEU A 265 -18.31 -9.45 11.93
N MET A 266 -19.24 -9.06 11.04
CA MET A 266 -19.39 -7.66 10.59
C MET A 266 -19.68 -6.67 11.73
N THR A 267 -20.13 -7.13 12.90
CA THR A 267 -20.29 -6.28 14.09
C THR A 267 -18.96 -5.75 14.64
N VAL A 268 -17.84 -6.40 14.32
CA VAL A 268 -16.48 -6.04 14.79
C VAL A 268 -15.55 -5.68 13.64
N ILE A 269 -15.71 -6.32 12.46
CA ILE A 269 -14.78 -6.16 11.34
C ILE A 269 -15.19 -5.09 10.30
N SER A 270 -16.33 -4.43 10.47
CA SER A 270 -16.82 -3.51 9.42
C SER A 270 -15.90 -2.30 9.24
N GLY A 271 -15.65 -1.94 7.97
CA GLY A 271 -14.86 -0.75 7.65
C GLY A 271 -15.47 0.55 8.18
N LYS A 272 -16.81 0.63 8.34
CA LYS A 272 -17.48 1.77 8.98
C LYS A 272 -17.00 1.96 10.42
N LEU A 273 -16.90 0.86 11.17
CA LEU A 273 -16.44 0.87 12.56
C LEU A 273 -14.94 1.25 12.63
N SER A 274 -14.09 0.64 11.80
CA SER A 274 -12.67 1.01 11.69
C SER A 274 -12.49 2.50 11.38
N ARG A 275 -13.22 3.05 10.40
CA ARG A 275 -13.17 4.48 10.06
C ARG A 275 -13.56 5.38 11.23
N GLN A 276 -14.58 5.01 11.99
CA GLN A 276 -14.99 5.77 13.17
C GLN A 276 -13.90 5.73 14.25
N CYS A 277 -13.32 4.56 14.49
CA CYS A 277 -12.25 4.34 15.46
C CYS A 277 -10.99 5.14 15.12
N TYR A 278 -10.59 5.14 13.84
CA TYR A 278 -9.45 5.93 13.35
C TYR A 278 -9.61 7.44 13.61
N LYS A 279 -10.85 7.94 13.65
CA LYS A 279 -11.15 9.35 13.93
C LYS A 279 -11.21 9.67 15.41
N ASN A 280 -11.89 8.82 16.20
CA ASN A 280 -12.13 9.11 17.62
C ASN A 280 -11.04 8.57 18.57
N GLY A 281 -10.05 7.84 18.05
CA GLY A 281 -8.93 7.33 18.82
C GLY A 281 -9.23 6.07 19.63
N ASN A 282 -10.36 5.40 19.40
CA ASN A 282 -10.66 4.12 20.04
C ASN A 282 -9.90 2.98 19.34
N ILE A 283 -8.71 2.66 19.83
CA ILE A 283 -7.87 1.59 19.25
C ILE A 283 -8.57 0.24 19.33
N ASP A 284 -9.29 -0.03 20.42
CA ASP A 284 -9.87 -1.33 20.71
C ASP A 284 -11.23 -1.56 20.06
N GLY A 285 -11.86 -0.50 19.55
CA GLY A 285 -13.22 -0.54 19.02
C GLY A 285 -13.33 -1.10 17.61
N GLY A 286 -12.24 -1.20 16.85
CA GLY A 286 -12.29 -1.61 15.46
C GLY A 286 -10.99 -2.22 14.97
N ILE A 287 -11.07 -2.83 13.78
CA ILE A 287 -9.90 -3.40 13.13
C ILE A 287 -8.93 -2.28 12.70
N TYR A 288 -7.67 -2.40 13.12
CA TYR A 288 -6.58 -1.50 12.76
C TYR A 288 -5.56 -2.21 11.88
N ALA A 289 -5.58 -1.92 10.58
CA ALA A 289 -4.64 -2.51 9.63
C ALA A 289 -3.21 -2.02 9.91
N LEU A 290 -2.33 -2.96 10.29
CA LEU A 290 -0.98 -2.65 10.71
C LEU A 290 -0.03 -3.83 10.44
N GLY A 291 1.18 -3.52 10.00
CA GLY A 291 2.21 -4.51 9.65
C GLY A 291 3.35 -4.54 10.67
N PRO A 292 4.06 -5.66 10.82
CA PRO A 292 5.16 -5.86 11.78
C PRO A 292 6.32 -4.87 11.63
N ALA A 293 6.42 -4.20 10.47
CA ALA A 293 7.36 -3.10 10.25
C ALA A 293 7.25 -1.98 11.31
N MET A 294 6.14 -1.91 12.05
CA MET A 294 5.99 -1.01 13.21
C MET A 294 7.10 -1.18 14.25
N GLY A 295 7.64 -2.39 14.43
CA GLY A 295 8.74 -2.63 15.37
C GLY A 295 10.05 -1.90 15.01
N LEU A 296 10.15 -1.36 13.79
CA LEU A 296 11.28 -0.56 13.32
C LEU A 296 11.05 0.96 13.48
N ILE A 297 9.84 1.37 13.84
CA ILE A 297 9.42 2.77 13.88
C ILE A 297 9.57 3.30 15.31
N ARG A 298 10.30 4.42 15.46
CA ARG A 298 10.60 5.04 16.76
C ARG A 298 10.23 6.52 16.84
N ASP A 299 9.63 7.06 15.79
CA ASP A 299 9.37 8.49 15.63
C ASP A 299 8.09 8.75 14.81
N ILE A 300 7.55 9.97 14.96
CA ILE A 300 6.52 10.52 14.08
C ILE A 300 7.12 11.74 13.37
N LYS A 301 7.54 11.52 12.12
CA LYS A 301 8.16 12.54 11.26
C LYS A 301 7.11 13.25 10.40
N THR A 302 7.44 14.41 9.85
CA THR A 302 6.71 14.89 8.66
C THR A 302 6.92 13.91 7.50
N VAL A 303 6.02 13.93 6.51
CA VAL A 303 6.22 13.16 5.28
C VAL A 303 7.55 13.55 4.62
N GLN A 304 7.88 14.84 4.58
CA GLN A 304 9.14 15.32 4.00
C GLN A 304 10.37 14.75 4.73
N GLU A 305 10.44 14.90 6.06
CA GLU A 305 11.53 14.40 6.91
C GLU A 305 11.71 12.88 6.79
N LEU A 306 10.60 12.14 6.72
CA LEU A 306 10.62 10.69 6.50
C LEU A 306 11.25 10.35 5.15
N MET A 307 10.75 10.97 4.08
CA MET A 307 11.14 10.66 2.71
C MET A 307 12.59 11.04 2.42
N ASP A 308 13.05 12.20 2.89
CA ASP A 308 14.46 12.62 2.79
C ASP A 308 15.37 11.66 3.58
N GLY A 309 15.05 11.43 4.86
CA GLY A 309 15.87 10.59 5.73
C GLY A 309 15.99 9.14 5.25
N MET A 310 14.94 8.58 4.64
CA MET A 310 14.99 7.24 4.06
C MET A 310 15.93 7.13 2.86
N VAL A 311 15.95 8.14 1.98
CA VAL A 311 16.84 8.13 0.82
C VAL A 311 18.28 8.35 1.26
N ASP A 312 18.53 9.30 2.17
CA ASP A 312 19.87 9.57 2.70
C ASP A 312 20.45 8.33 3.40
N GLU A 313 19.65 7.65 4.25
CA GLU A 313 20.09 6.42 4.90
C GLU A 313 20.33 5.30 3.88
N ALA A 314 19.47 5.14 2.87
CA ALA A 314 19.67 4.13 1.84
C ALA A 314 20.98 4.35 1.05
N GLU A 315 21.28 5.59 0.68
CA GLU A 315 22.53 5.94 0.00
C GLU A 315 23.75 5.68 0.88
N ALA A 316 23.68 6.03 2.18
CA ALA A 316 24.73 5.74 3.14
C ALA A 316 24.97 4.22 3.28
N VAL A 317 23.91 3.42 3.35
CA VAL A 317 24.00 1.96 3.44
C VAL A 317 24.65 1.36 2.18
N ILE A 318 24.20 1.77 0.99
CA ILE A 318 24.73 1.27 -0.29
C ILE A 318 26.22 1.60 -0.43
N ASN A 319 26.61 2.84 -0.14
CA ASN A 319 28.00 3.27 -0.21
C ASN A 319 28.86 2.59 0.86
N GLY A 320 28.34 2.44 2.07
CA GLY A 320 29.01 1.76 3.18
C GLY A 320 29.32 0.30 2.88
N LEU A 321 28.34 -0.47 2.39
CA LEU A 321 28.53 -1.88 2.00
C LEU A 321 29.59 -2.02 0.90
N ARG A 322 29.57 -1.14 -0.10
CA ARG A 322 30.56 -1.13 -1.18
C ARG A 322 31.98 -0.88 -0.66
N SER A 323 32.13 -0.06 0.38
CA SER A 323 33.43 0.26 0.98
C SER A 323 33.93 -0.77 2.00
N GLY A 324 33.03 -1.49 2.67
CA GLY A 324 33.34 -2.35 3.82
C GLY A 324 33.50 -3.84 3.51
N ILE A 325 33.15 -4.28 2.31
CA ILE A 325 33.34 -5.67 1.85
C ILE A 325 34.53 -5.67 0.88
N CYS A 326 35.73 -5.92 1.40
CA CYS A 326 36.95 -6.17 0.64
C CYS A 326 37.31 -7.65 0.71
#